data_AF-A0ABD2B5Z8-F1
#
_entry.id   AF-A0ABD2B5Z8-F1
#
_cell.length_a   1.000
_cell.length_b   1.000
_cell.length_c   1.000
_cell.angle_alpha   90.00
_cell.angle_beta   90.00
_cell.angle_gamma   90.00
#
_symmetry.space_group_name_H-M   'P 1'
#
loop_
_entity.id
_entity.type
_entity.pdbx_description
1 polymer ?
#
loop_
_entity_poly.entity_id
_entity_poly.type
_entity_poly.pdbx_seq_one_letter_code
_entity_poly.pdbx_strand_id
1 'polypeptide(L)'
;MQEVSMEGDTKIKQVCRVCGGTKFFKEAGYFYCEICQTQNEEIIEEVLEIRADPSTKLRKITIKQQKDRKHGENQGWTTWEIYNFVLIGLTDELIELGASLDIKLTVLQLWAAYLSKLEVAFTSINKKCLPKLSKRYRKKDAEIIYGKVRSQKKIKRRNRTNINSASNSMASGTQSDGGSQTFHRNKRLMINADYEKYVKSQTNSDAFSGVTVQSGYSSDGGTSFEAEGKVSFSKHAKEETRKIKVLSKKVPFGKRIKYKKTHITTQYKTGPYIITPMKLWAIVYLALRIHKESIQLSDMLRYAREGHMSYYRLDHLVPSEVKLSQNDVNFLSQNTEITHKGMRRIAASMAKFIGIKKMSCPNLFPLINRYCQELALPRGVLLYAERLIALSPPTMIFDYRKPCIPNYEARAMAFIIVVLKVLFGLDGITEHIISKTAEHINK
;
A
#
# COMPACT_ATOMS: atom_id res chain seq x y z
N MET A 1 -43.34 2.00 -0.83
CA MET A 1 -43.81 1.50 -2.15
C MET A 1 -42.68 1.81 -3.12
N GLN A 2 -41.67 0.95 -3.27
CA GLN A 2 -41.66 -0.29 -4.08
C GLN A 2 -42.13 -0.02 -5.51
N GLU A 3 -41.42 -0.36 -6.58
CA GLU A 3 -40.20 -1.16 -6.72
C GLU A 3 -39.61 -0.90 -8.11
N VAL A 4 -38.30 -0.78 -8.18
CA VAL A 4 -37.52 -0.80 -9.43
C VAL A 4 -37.17 -2.26 -9.69
N SER A 5 -37.67 -2.82 -10.79
CA SER A 5 -37.30 -4.16 -11.26
C SER A 5 -36.40 -4.02 -12.49
N MET A 6 -35.09 -4.16 -12.27
CA MET A 6 -34.17 -4.65 -13.30
C MET A 6 -34.15 -6.18 -13.18
N GLU A 7 -34.44 -6.89 -14.26
CA GLU A 7 -33.81 -8.19 -14.51
C GLU A 7 -33.86 -8.49 -16.01
N GLY A 8 -32.67 -8.48 -16.61
CA GLY A 8 -32.44 -8.92 -17.97
C GLY A 8 -32.32 -10.43 -17.98
N ASP A 9 -33.33 -11.09 -18.53
CA ASP A 9 -33.22 -12.46 -19.01
C ASP A 9 -32.68 -12.42 -20.44
N THR A 10 -31.52 -13.02 -20.66
CA THR A 10 -31.05 -13.46 -21.98
C THR A 10 -32.01 -14.51 -22.51
N LYS A 11 -33.14 -14.06 -23.07
CA LYS A 11 -34.02 -14.89 -23.89
C LYS A 11 -33.29 -15.25 -25.17
N ILE A 12 -32.94 -16.52 -25.31
CA ILE A 12 -32.60 -17.11 -26.61
C ILE A 12 -33.77 -16.80 -27.54
N LYS A 13 -33.57 -15.91 -28.51
CA LYS A 13 -34.59 -15.56 -29.50
C LYS A 13 -34.80 -16.77 -30.42
N GLN A 14 -35.79 -17.60 -30.11
CA GLN A 14 -36.18 -18.69 -30.99
C GLN A 14 -36.93 -18.15 -32.21
N VAL A 15 -36.53 -18.63 -33.37
CA VAL A 15 -37.09 -18.30 -34.69
C VAL A 15 -37.61 -19.57 -35.34
N CYS A 16 -38.79 -19.49 -35.96
CA CYS A 16 -39.37 -20.60 -36.70
C CYS A 16 -38.48 -20.98 -37.87
N ARG A 17 -38.15 -22.27 -38.01
CA ARG A 17 -37.29 -22.78 -39.09
C ARG A 17 -37.91 -22.62 -40.49
N VAL A 18 -39.23 -22.49 -40.57
CA VAL A 18 -39.96 -22.41 -41.86
C VAL A 18 -40.18 -20.95 -42.30
N CYS A 19 -40.62 -20.07 -41.40
CA CYS A 19 -40.99 -18.69 -41.75
C CYS A 19 -40.14 -17.60 -41.08
N GLY A 20 -39.20 -17.96 -40.20
CA GLY A 20 -38.38 -17.02 -39.43
C GLY A 20 -39.14 -16.24 -38.34
N GLY A 21 -40.43 -16.50 -38.15
CA GLY A 21 -41.26 -15.84 -37.13
C GLY A 21 -40.80 -16.14 -35.71
N THR A 22 -40.84 -15.15 -34.83
CA THR A 22 -40.43 -15.27 -33.42
C THR A 22 -41.59 -15.47 -32.45
N LYS A 23 -42.83 -15.56 -32.96
CA LYS A 23 -44.04 -15.69 -32.15
C LYS A 23 -44.61 -17.11 -32.28
N PHE A 24 -44.81 -17.74 -31.13
CA PHE A 24 -45.36 -19.09 -31.00
C PHE A 24 -46.49 -19.08 -29.96
N PHE A 25 -47.56 -19.82 -30.23
CA PHE A 25 -48.65 -20.06 -29.29
C PHE A 25 -48.64 -21.53 -28.83
N LYS A 26 -49.21 -21.81 -27.66
CA LYS A 26 -49.21 -23.14 -27.04
C LYS A 26 -50.60 -23.77 -27.12
N GLU A 27 -50.66 -25.01 -27.61
CA GLU A 27 -51.89 -25.78 -27.68
C GLU A 27 -51.60 -27.25 -27.38
N ALA A 28 -52.35 -27.86 -26.46
CA ALA A 28 -52.19 -29.25 -26.03
C ALA A 28 -50.76 -29.67 -25.60
N GLY A 29 -49.97 -28.75 -25.03
CA GLY A 29 -48.60 -29.02 -24.58
C GLY A 29 -47.52 -28.86 -25.66
N TYR A 30 -47.90 -28.55 -26.89
CA TYR A 30 -46.99 -28.28 -28.00
C TYR A 30 -46.99 -26.79 -28.38
N PHE A 31 -45.88 -26.31 -28.94
CA PHE A 31 -45.72 -24.93 -29.39
C PHE A 31 -45.81 -24.84 -30.91
N TYR A 32 -46.67 -23.96 -31.41
CA TYR A 32 -46.94 -23.75 -32.83
C TYR A 32 -46.61 -22.32 -33.23
N CYS A 33 -46.02 -22.12 -34.41
CA CYS A 33 -45.75 -20.77 -34.90
C CYS A 33 -47.05 -20.04 -35.28
N GLU A 34 -47.22 -18.79 -34.85
CA GLU A 34 -48.43 -17.99 -35.18
C GLU A 34 -48.60 -17.73 -36.68
N ILE A 35 -47.51 -17.75 -37.45
CA ILE A 35 -47.52 -17.35 -38.87
C ILE A 35 -47.75 -18.55 -39.79
N CYS A 36 -47.07 -19.68 -39.53
CA CYS A 36 -47.07 -20.83 -40.42
C CYS A 36 -47.64 -22.11 -39.77
N GLN A 37 -48.10 -22.01 -38.51
CA GLN A 37 -48.65 -23.11 -37.71
C GLN A 37 -47.74 -24.35 -37.62
N THR A 38 -46.46 -24.21 -37.98
CA THR A 38 -45.50 -25.31 -37.87
C THR A 38 -45.19 -25.57 -36.40
N GLN A 39 -45.30 -26.84 -36.00
CA GLN A 39 -44.97 -27.32 -34.67
C GLN A 39 -43.47 -27.22 -34.41
N ASN A 40 -43.09 -26.75 -33.23
CA ASN A 40 -41.69 -26.72 -32.79
C ASN A 40 -41.39 -27.97 -31.94
N GLU A 41 -40.56 -28.86 -32.47
CA GLU A 41 -40.24 -30.17 -31.85
C GLU A 41 -39.25 -30.07 -30.67
N GLU A 42 -38.62 -28.90 -30.46
CA GLU A 42 -37.59 -28.69 -29.41
C GLU A 42 -38.17 -28.45 -28.00
N ILE A 43 -39.50 -28.41 -27.83
CA ILE A 43 -40.14 -28.12 -26.55
C ILE A 43 -41.15 -29.23 -26.21
N ILE A 44 -40.78 -30.06 -25.23
CA ILE A 44 -41.70 -30.95 -24.50
C ILE A 44 -41.82 -30.39 -23.09
N GLU A 45 -43.03 -30.16 -22.63
CA GLU A 45 -43.29 -29.76 -21.25
C GLU A 45 -43.40 -31.01 -20.36
N GLU A 46 -42.32 -31.35 -19.64
CA GLU A 46 -42.38 -32.38 -18.59
C GLU A 46 -43.11 -31.82 -17.36
N VAL A 47 -44.40 -32.15 -17.22
CA VAL A 47 -45.16 -31.86 -16.00
C VAL A 47 -44.83 -32.93 -14.96
N LEU A 48 -43.90 -32.62 -14.06
CA LEU A 48 -43.64 -33.40 -12.85
C LEU A 48 -44.74 -33.12 -11.81
N GLU A 49 -45.77 -33.96 -11.75
CA GLU A 49 -46.70 -33.98 -10.60
C GLU A 49 -45.99 -34.57 -9.37
N ILE A 50 -45.43 -33.70 -8.53
CA ILE A 50 -44.90 -34.10 -7.23
C ILE A 50 -46.07 -34.23 -6.25
N ARG A 51 -46.53 -35.46 -5.99
CA ARG A 51 -47.35 -35.74 -4.79
C ARG A 51 -46.48 -35.54 -3.54
N ALA A 52 -46.66 -34.42 -2.86
CA ALA A 52 -45.95 -34.12 -1.63
C ALA A 52 -46.76 -34.61 -0.42
N ASP A 53 -46.29 -35.67 0.24
CA ASP A 53 -46.84 -36.11 1.53
C ASP A 53 -46.47 -35.11 2.65
N PRO A 54 -47.38 -34.84 3.61
CA PRO A 54 -47.17 -33.83 4.66
C PRO A 54 -46.02 -34.13 5.65
N SER A 55 -45.33 -35.27 5.53
CA SER A 55 -44.18 -35.63 6.37
C SER A 55 -42.82 -35.23 5.78
N THR A 56 -42.75 -34.74 4.53
CA THR A 56 -41.47 -34.40 3.88
C THR A 56 -40.97 -33.02 4.32
N LYS A 57 -39.95 -32.98 5.20
CA LYS A 57 -39.29 -31.73 5.60
C LYS A 57 -38.39 -31.19 4.48
N LEU A 58 -38.92 -30.24 3.69
CA LEU A 58 -38.14 -29.49 2.70
C LEU A 58 -37.07 -28.63 3.40
N ARG A 59 -35.80 -28.87 3.09
CA ARG A 59 -34.69 -28.00 3.51
C ARG A 59 -34.57 -26.85 2.52
N LYS A 60 -34.87 -25.63 2.97
CA LYS A 60 -34.60 -24.41 2.20
C LYS A 60 -33.08 -24.20 2.12
N ILE A 61 -32.47 -24.67 1.03
CA ILE A 61 -31.09 -24.33 0.69
C ILE A 61 -31.15 -23.00 -0.06
N THR A 62 -30.82 -21.90 0.61
CA THR A 62 -30.56 -20.65 -0.11
C THR A 62 -29.28 -20.85 -0.90
N ILE A 63 -29.40 -21.17 -2.19
CA ILE A 63 -28.29 -21.08 -3.13
C ILE A 63 -27.92 -19.60 -3.17
N LYS A 64 -26.81 -19.24 -2.51
CA LYS A 64 -26.21 -17.95 -2.78
C LYS A 64 -25.82 -17.99 -4.25
N GLN A 65 -26.52 -17.23 -5.08
CA GLN A 65 -26.03 -16.89 -6.41
C GLN A 65 -24.56 -16.45 -6.23
N GLN A 66 -23.65 -17.28 -6.72
CA GLN A 66 -22.28 -16.82 -6.91
C GLN A 66 -22.43 -15.72 -7.94
N LYS A 67 -22.36 -14.47 -7.49
CA LYS A 67 -22.21 -13.33 -8.39
C LYS A 67 -21.09 -13.73 -9.35
N ASP A 68 -21.42 -13.89 -10.63
CA ASP A 68 -20.47 -14.28 -11.65
C ASP A 68 -19.20 -13.47 -11.42
N ARG A 69 -18.08 -14.18 -11.35
CA ARG A 69 -16.76 -13.57 -11.32
C ARG A 69 -16.68 -12.76 -12.62
N LYS A 70 -17.00 -11.46 -12.55
CA LYS A 70 -16.55 -10.47 -13.53
C LYS A 70 -15.03 -10.48 -13.47
N HIS A 71 -14.44 -11.43 -14.19
CA HIS A 71 -13.03 -11.50 -14.48
C HIS A 71 -12.76 -10.34 -15.44
N GLY A 72 -12.51 -9.14 -14.90
CA GLY A 72 -12.27 -7.96 -15.74
C GLY A 72 -12.59 -6.59 -15.15
N GLU A 73 -13.11 -6.46 -13.93
CA GLU A 73 -13.12 -5.14 -13.27
C GLU A 73 -11.71 -4.87 -12.71
N ASN A 74 -10.93 -4.06 -13.42
CA ASN A 74 -9.60 -3.55 -13.10
C ASN A 74 -9.23 -3.74 -11.62
N GLN A 75 -8.41 -4.76 -11.35
CA GLN A 75 -7.79 -4.97 -10.05
C GLN A 75 -7.11 -3.63 -9.68
N GLY A 76 -7.72 -2.88 -8.75
CA GLY A 76 -7.32 -1.49 -8.52
C GLY A 76 -5.85 -1.36 -8.14
N TRP A 77 -5.31 -0.15 -8.22
CA TRP A 77 -3.90 0.11 -7.93
C TRP A 77 -3.55 -0.08 -6.44
N THR A 78 -2.38 -0.65 -6.19
CA THR A 78 -1.79 -0.76 -4.85
C THR A 78 -1.29 0.59 -4.37
N THR A 79 -1.18 0.74 -3.05
CA THR A 79 -0.62 1.96 -2.44
C THR A 79 0.81 2.24 -2.89
N TRP A 80 1.60 1.19 -3.20
CA TRP A 80 2.98 1.38 -3.65
C TRP A 80 3.07 1.91 -5.07
N GLU A 81 2.19 1.45 -5.97
CA GLU A 81 2.10 1.97 -7.34
C GLU A 81 1.64 3.42 -7.34
N ILE A 82 0.63 3.76 -6.51
CA ILE A 82 0.20 5.15 -6.33
C ILE A 82 1.37 6.02 -5.86
N TYR A 83 2.15 5.56 -4.88
CA TYR A 83 3.33 6.29 -4.43
C TYR A 83 4.46 6.34 -5.46
N ASN A 84 4.53 5.39 -6.39
CA ASN A 84 5.47 5.44 -7.49
C ASN A 84 5.14 6.62 -8.42
N PHE A 85 3.87 6.79 -8.78
CA PHE A 85 3.42 7.96 -9.57
C PHE A 85 3.69 9.27 -8.84
N VAL A 86 3.35 9.33 -7.56
CA VAL A 86 3.63 10.51 -6.73
C VAL A 86 5.13 10.83 -6.70
N LEU A 87 6.01 9.82 -6.55
CA LEU A 87 7.44 10.06 -6.50
C LEU A 87 8.00 10.54 -7.85
N ILE A 88 7.46 10.06 -8.96
CA ILE A 88 7.78 10.56 -10.31
C ILE A 88 7.38 12.04 -10.40
N GLY A 89 6.13 12.36 -10.11
CA GLY A 89 5.63 13.74 -10.15
C GLY A 89 6.42 14.70 -9.25
N LEU A 90 6.75 14.29 -8.02
CA LEU A 90 7.61 15.08 -7.12
C LEU A 90 9.02 15.31 -7.69
N THR A 91 9.55 14.35 -8.45
CA THR A 91 10.87 14.48 -9.06
C THR A 91 10.82 15.41 -10.26
N ASP A 92 9.74 15.37 -11.04
CA ASP A 92 9.53 16.27 -12.17
C ASP A 92 9.33 17.73 -11.70
N GLU A 93 8.50 17.96 -10.69
CA GLU A 93 8.35 19.28 -10.05
C GLU A 93 9.70 19.81 -9.53
N LEU A 94 10.53 18.95 -8.95
CA LEU A 94 11.85 19.36 -8.46
C LEU A 94 12.79 19.80 -9.59
N ILE A 95 12.67 19.18 -10.76
CA ILE A 95 13.47 19.51 -11.96
C ILE A 95 12.98 20.83 -12.56
N GLU A 96 11.66 21.05 -12.59
CA GLU A 96 11.08 22.34 -12.97
C GLU A 96 11.57 23.48 -12.06
N LEU A 97 11.84 23.19 -10.78
CA LEU A 97 12.41 24.13 -9.81
C LEU A 97 13.95 24.28 -9.92
N GLY A 98 14.58 23.68 -10.93
CA GLY A 98 15.99 23.90 -11.26
C GLY A 98 16.97 22.85 -10.74
N ALA A 99 16.51 21.67 -10.32
CA ALA A 99 17.41 20.54 -10.06
C ALA A 99 17.92 19.87 -11.36
N SER A 100 19.09 19.24 -11.32
CA SER A 100 19.61 18.49 -12.47
C SER A 100 18.72 17.30 -12.84
N LEU A 101 18.62 17.01 -14.14
CA LEU A 101 17.92 15.84 -14.68
C LEU A 101 18.50 14.51 -14.15
N ASP A 102 19.78 14.49 -13.78
CA ASP A 102 20.47 13.30 -13.24
C ASP A 102 19.87 12.84 -11.89
N ILE A 103 19.09 13.70 -11.22
CA ILE A 103 18.42 13.35 -9.98
C ILE A 103 17.42 12.21 -10.14
N LYS A 104 16.81 12.06 -11.33
CA LYS A 104 15.83 11.01 -11.62
C LYS A 104 16.39 9.61 -11.33
N LEU A 105 17.63 9.35 -11.79
CA LEU A 105 18.28 8.07 -11.60
C LEU A 105 18.55 7.79 -10.11
N THR A 106 19.02 8.80 -9.38
CA THR A 106 19.30 8.66 -7.94
C THR A 106 18.02 8.44 -7.13
N VAL A 107 16.94 9.17 -7.43
CA VAL A 107 15.63 8.96 -6.79
C VAL A 107 15.14 7.53 -7.04
N LEU A 108 15.24 7.04 -8.29
CA LEU A 108 14.87 5.68 -8.65
C LEU A 108 15.71 4.65 -7.88
N GLN A 109 17.03 4.82 -7.82
CA GLN A 109 17.92 3.92 -7.08
C GLN A 109 17.60 3.89 -5.57
N LEU A 110 17.37 5.05 -4.97
CA LEU A 110 16.99 5.16 -3.56
C LEU A 110 15.63 4.52 -3.29
N TRP A 111 14.66 4.72 -4.18
CA TRP A 111 13.33 4.12 -4.08
C TRP A 111 13.38 2.60 -4.24
N ALA A 112 14.09 2.08 -5.24
CA ALA A 112 14.26 0.65 -5.46
C ALA A 112 14.97 -0.02 -4.27
N ALA A 113 16.04 0.60 -3.75
CA ALA A 113 16.72 0.13 -2.56
C ALA A 113 15.81 0.15 -1.33
N TYR A 114 14.97 1.18 -1.18
CA TYR A 114 14.01 1.28 -0.10
C TYR A 114 12.94 0.17 -0.17
N LEU A 115 12.34 -0.07 -1.34
CA LEU A 115 11.36 -1.14 -1.56
C LEU A 115 11.97 -2.54 -1.34
N SER A 116 13.24 -2.74 -1.71
CA SER A 116 13.98 -3.97 -1.44
C SER A 116 14.13 -4.23 0.06
N LYS A 117 14.49 -3.21 0.84
CA LYS A 117 14.60 -3.31 2.31
C LYS A 117 13.25 -3.53 2.99
N LEU A 118 12.16 -3.02 2.42
CA LEU A 118 10.80 -3.29 2.90
C LEU A 118 10.29 -4.70 2.53
N GLU A 119 11.02 -5.43 1.69
CA GLU A 119 10.64 -6.74 1.14
C GLU A 119 9.36 -6.66 0.28
N VAL A 120 9.17 -5.54 -0.42
CA VAL A 120 8.03 -5.27 -1.32
C VAL A 120 8.37 -5.63 -2.76
N ALA A 121 9.53 -5.19 -3.24
CA ALA A 121 10.02 -5.42 -4.61
C ALA A 121 11.53 -5.69 -4.59
N PHE A 122 12.11 -6.18 -5.69
CA PHE A 122 13.57 -6.36 -5.84
C PHE A 122 14.26 -7.18 -4.73
N THR A 123 13.60 -8.24 -4.23
CA THR A 123 14.14 -9.09 -3.14
C THR A 123 15.02 -10.23 -3.64
N SER A 124 14.80 -10.71 -4.86
CA SER A 124 15.52 -11.85 -5.43
C SER A 124 15.47 -11.76 -6.94
N ILE A 125 16.60 -12.02 -7.59
CA ILE A 125 16.72 -12.06 -9.05
C ILE A 125 16.07 -13.35 -9.59
N ASN A 126 16.21 -14.45 -8.85
CA ASN A 126 15.89 -15.80 -9.34
C ASN A 126 14.47 -16.27 -8.97
N LYS A 127 13.74 -15.55 -8.12
CA LYS A 127 12.43 -15.97 -7.61
C LYS A 127 11.47 -14.79 -7.57
N LYS A 128 10.33 -14.93 -8.26
CA LYS A 128 9.20 -14.01 -8.12
C LYS A 128 8.61 -14.20 -6.71
N CYS A 129 8.84 -13.23 -5.83
CA CYS A 129 8.30 -13.22 -4.48
C CYS A 129 7.13 -12.24 -4.42
N LEU A 130 6.02 -12.65 -3.78
CA LEU A 130 4.91 -11.73 -3.53
C LEU A 130 5.34 -10.63 -2.53
N PRO A 131 4.91 -9.38 -2.75
CA PRO A 131 5.22 -8.26 -1.86
C PRO A 131 4.77 -8.50 -0.42
N LYS A 132 5.67 -8.31 0.55
CA LYS A 132 5.35 -8.50 1.97
C LYS A 132 4.71 -7.25 2.55
N LEU A 133 3.68 -7.43 3.38
CA LEU A 133 2.94 -6.32 3.97
C LEU A 133 3.53 -5.85 5.29
N SER A 134 3.34 -4.56 5.57
CA SER A 134 3.64 -3.97 6.87
C SER A 134 2.63 -4.45 7.93
N LYS A 135 2.90 -4.19 9.22
CA LYS A 135 1.96 -4.52 10.31
C LYS A 135 0.60 -3.84 10.10
N ARG A 136 0.63 -2.60 9.60
CA ARG A 136 -0.53 -1.75 9.32
C ARG A 136 -0.64 -1.58 7.80
N TYR A 137 -1.21 -2.57 7.15
CA TYR A 137 -1.45 -2.59 5.71
C TYR A 137 -2.89 -2.16 5.38
N ARG A 138 -3.12 -1.67 4.16
CA ARG A 138 -4.49 -1.44 3.67
C ARG A 138 -5.07 -2.76 3.18
N LYS A 139 -6.35 -2.99 3.49
CA LYS A 139 -7.05 -4.20 3.03
C LYS A 139 -7.05 -4.31 1.51
N LYS A 140 -7.21 -3.18 0.80
CA LYS A 140 -7.11 -3.06 -0.65
C LYS A 140 -5.80 -3.67 -1.16
N ASP A 141 -4.65 -3.27 -0.60
CA ASP A 141 -3.34 -3.83 -0.99
C ASP A 141 -3.30 -5.36 -0.79
N ALA A 142 -3.78 -5.85 0.36
CA ALA A 142 -3.79 -7.29 0.62
C ALA A 142 -4.71 -8.05 -0.34
N GLU A 143 -5.86 -7.46 -0.69
CA GLU A 143 -6.81 -8.04 -1.65
C GLU A 143 -6.24 -8.07 -3.06
N ILE A 144 -5.49 -7.04 -3.46
CA ILE A 144 -4.82 -6.97 -4.76
C ILE A 144 -3.73 -8.04 -4.87
N ILE A 145 -2.90 -8.18 -3.83
CA ILE A 145 -1.68 -9.03 -3.87
C ILE A 145 -1.96 -10.50 -3.51
N TYR A 146 -2.84 -10.75 -2.53
CA TYR A 146 -3.12 -12.08 -1.97
C TYR A 146 -4.54 -12.57 -2.27
N GLY A 147 -5.31 -11.84 -3.07
CA GLY A 147 -6.73 -12.14 -3.32
C GLY A 147 -7.62 -11.96 -2.08
N LYS A 148 -8.85 -12.47 -2.14
CA LYS A 148 -9.82 -12.36 -1.03
C LYS A 148 -9.31 -13.11 0.20
N VAL A 149 -8.70 -12.38 1.14
CA VAL A 149 -8.25 -12.92 2.43
C VAL A 149 -9.48 -13.33 3.25
N ARG A 150 -9.82 -14.63 3.27
CA ARG A 150 -10.90 -15.16 4.11
C ARG A 150 -10.63 -14.77 5.57
N SER A 151 -11.45 -13.87 6.12
CA SER A 151 -11.38 -13.55 7.55
C SER A 151 -11.52 -14.86 8.33
N GLN A 152 -10.54 -15.17 9.19
CA GLN A 152 -10.53 -16.37 10.01
C GLN A 152 -11.94 -16.61 10.58
N LYS A 153 -12.54 -17.75 10.23
CA LYS A 153 -13.85 -18.17 10.74
C LYS A 153 -13.84 -17.97 12.26
N LYS A 154 -14.71 -17.09 12.76
CA LYS A 154 -15.00 -17.02 14.19
C LYS A 154 -15.33 -18.45 14.63
N ILE A 155 -14.51 -19.03 15.50
CA ILE A 155 -14.85 -20.27 16.19
C ILE A 155 -16.20 -20.01 16.84
N LYS A 156 -17.26 -20.68 16.35
CA LYS A 156 -18.58 -20.67 16.99
C LYS A 156 -18.35 -21.21 18.40
N ARG A 157 -18.40 -20.33 19.41
CA ARG A 157 -18.56 -20.75 20.79
C ARG A 157 -19.88 -21.54 20.83
N ARG A 158 -19.79 -22.84 21.11
CA ARG A 158 -20.95 -23.65 21.48
C ARG A 158 -21.52 -23.01 22.73
N ASN A 159 -22.68 -22.37 22.61
CA ASN A 159 -23.49 -22.03 23.77
C ASN A 159 -23.90 -23.36 24.40
N ARG A 160 -23.38 -23.62 25.59
CA ARG A 160 -23.83 -24.73 26.43
C ARG A 160 -25.03 -24.19 27.22
N THR A 161 -26.22 -24.35 26.67
CA THR A 161 -27.47 -24.11 27.38
C THR A 161 -27.63 -25.20 28.44
N ASN A 162 -27.75 -24.76 29.67
CA ASN A 162 -27.96 -25.56 30.86
C ASN A 162 -29.47 -25.81 30.98
N ILE A 163 -29.92 -27.07 31.07
CA ILE A 163 -31.25 -27.43 31.56
C ILE A 163 -31.06 -28.63 32.50
N ASN A 164 -31.43 -28.42 33.76
CA ASN A 164 -31.53 -29.42 34.82
C ASN A 164 -32.78 -30.30 34.61
N SER A 165 -32.71 -31.58 34.99
CA SER A 165 -33.47 -32.18 36.11
C SER A 165 -33.77 -33.68 35.89
N ALA A 166 -33.25 -34.48 36.83
CA ALA A 166 -33.85 -35.64 37.50
C ALA A 166 -34.21 -36.96 36.78
N SER A 167 -33.78 -38.02 37.50
CA SER A 167 -34.38 -39.34 37.75
C SER A 167 -34.17 -40.53 36.80
N ASN A 168 -33.32 -41.43 37.31
CA ASN A 168 -33.48 -42.88 37.50
C ASN A 168 -32.97 -43.93 36.48
N SER A 169 -32.13 -44.79 37.08
CA SER A 169 -31.95 -46.25 36.97
C SER A 169 -31.25 -46.90 35.75
N MET A 170 -30.03 -47.37 36.07
CA MET A 170 -29.52 -48.75 36.00
C MET A 170 -29.08 -49.39 34.66
N ALA A 171 -27.96 -50.11 34.82
CA ALA A 171 -27.46 -51.29 34.09
C ALA A 171 -26.60 -51.11 32.81
N SER A 172 -25.29 -51.21 33.07
CA SER A 172 -24.27 -52.08 32.43
C SER A 172 -24.21 -52.22 30.91
N GLY A 173 -23.02 -51.94 30.38
CA GLY A 173 -22.62 -52.37 29.04
C GLY A 173 -21.40 -51.60 28.55
N THR A 174 -20.24 -51.86 29.15
CA THR A 174 -18.95 -51.48 28.59
C THR A 174 -18.81 -52.02 27.18
N GLN A 175 -18.80 -51.13 26.19
CA GLN A 175 -17.97 -51.25 24.99
C GLN A 175 -17.70 -49.86 24.42
N SER A 176 -16.41 -49.61 24.21
CA SER A 176 -15.80 -48.36 23.78
C SER A 176 -16.15 -48.03 22.33
N ASP A 177 -16.87 -46.93 22.09
CA ASP A 177 -17.05 -46.39 20.74
C ASP A 177 -16.33 -45.04 20.58
N GLY A 178 -15.07 -45.13 20.18
CA GLY A 178 -14.24 -44.02 19.71
C GLY A 178 -14.17 -43.94 18.19
N GLY A 179 -15.22 -44.34 17.46
CA GLY A 179 -15.15 -44.55 16.00
C GLY A 179 -15.74 -43.46 15.09
N SER A 180 -16.56 -42.54 15.59
CA SER A 180 -17.37 -41.67 14.70
C SER A 180 -16.55 -40.67 13.86
N GLN A 181 -15.50 -40.07 14.41
CA GLN A 181 -14.80 -38.95 13.75
C GLN A 181 -13.74 -39.39 12.73
N THR A 182 -13.14 -40.56 12.94
CA THR A 182 -12.18 -41.20 12.02
C THR A 182 -12.90 -41.78 10.80
N PHE A 183 -14.07 -42.38 10.99
CA PHE A 183 -14.86 -42.95 9.90
C PHE A 183 -15.31 -41.90 8.87
N HIS A 184 -15.76 -40.72 9.32
CA HIS A 184 -16.13 -39.61 8.42
C HIS A 184 -14.93 -39.00 7.67
N ARG A 185 -13.73 -39.07 8.25
CA ARG A 185 -12.49 -38.59 7.61
C ARG A 185 -12.03 -39.55 6.51
N ASN A 186 -12.08 -40.85 6.77
CA ASN A 186 -11.71 -41.88 5.78
C ASN A 186 -12.70 -41.91 4.60
N LYS A 187 -14.01 -41.76 4.86
CA LYS A 187 -15.01 -41.68 3.80
C LYS A 187 -14.79 -40.49 2.86
N ARG A 188 -14.30 -39.35 3.39
CA ARG A 188 -14.01 -38.16 2.59
C ARG A 188 -12.72 -38.26 1.78
N LEU A 189 -11.73 -39.00 2.28
CA LEU A 189 -10.49 -39.29 1.57
C LEU A 189 -10.74 -40.26 0.40
N MET A 190 -11.59 -41.27 0.58
CA MET A 190 -12.00 -42.19 -0.47
C MET A 190 -12.68 -41.46 -1.63
N ILE A 191 -13.66 -40.58 -1.33
CA ILE A 191 -14.38 -39.79 -2.34
C ILE A 191 -13.43 -38.87 -3.13
N ASN A 192 -12.43 -38.27 -2.48
CA ASN A 192 -11.42 -37.45 -3.17
C ASN A 192 -10.51 -38.29 -4.08
N ALA A 193 -10.14 -39.50 -3.66
CA ALA A 193 -9.30 -40.39 -4.47
C ALA A 193 -10.06 -40.93 -5.71
N ASP A 194 -11.36 -41.25 -5.55
CA ASP A 194 -12.21 -41.66 -6.66
C ASP A 194 -12.45 -40.51 -7.64
N TYR A 195 -12.60 -39.28 -7.14
CA TYR A 195 -12.69 -38.08 -7.97
C TYR A 195 -11.39 -37.78 -8.73
N GLU A 196 -10.22 -37.93 -8.09
CA GLU A 196 -8.92 -37.79 -8.77
C GLU A 196 -8.68 -38.88 -9.83
N LYS A 197 -9.13 -40.12 -9.59
CA LYS A 197 -9.11 -41.18 -10.60
C LYS A 197 -10.01 -40.86 -11.79
N TYR A 198 -11.22 -40.35 -11.54
CA TYR A 198 -12.16 -39.93 -12.58
C TYR A 198 -11.61 -38.78 -13.44
N VAL A 199 -10.96 -37.79 -12.82
CA VAL A 199 -10.32 -36.67 -13.53
C VAL A 199 -9.11 -37.14 -14.34
N LYS A 200 -8.28 -38.06 -13.81
CA LYS A 200 -7.17 -38.66 -14.56
C LYS A 200 -7.64 -39.53 -15.73
N SER A 201 -8.81 -40.16 -15.64
CA SER A 201 -9.36 -40.93 -16.75
C SER A 201 -9.90 -40.06 -17.89
N GLN A 202 -10.09 -38.75 -17.69
CA GLN A 202 -10.54 -37.82 -18.73
C GLN A 202 -9.40 -37.09 -19.48
N THR A 203 -8.14 -37.19 -19.05
CA THR A 203 -7.03 -36.39 -19.63
C THR A 203 -5.98 -37.20 -20.42
N ASN A 204 -6.33 -38.36 -20.96
CA ASN A 204 -5.45 -39.08 -21.89
C ASN A 204 -5.91 -38.93 -23.34
N SER A 205 -5.38 -37.90 -24.02
CA SER A 205 -4.88 -38.05 -25.39
C SER A 205 -3.76 -37.02 -25.64
N ASP A 206 -2.61 -37.59 -25.98
CA ASP A 206 -1.44 -37.05 -26.66
C ASP A 206 -0.57 -35.95 -26.03
N ALA A 207 0.62 -36.40 -25.62
CA ALA A 207 1.79 -35.59 -25.34
C ALA A 207 2.60 -35.38 -26.64
N PHE A 208 3.08 -34.15 -26.86
CA PHE A 208 4.36 -33.95 -27.55
C PHE A 208 5.07 -32.70 -27.04
N SER A 209 6.36 -32.87 -26.72
CA SER A 209 7.28 -31.82 -26.27
C SER A 209 7.91 -31.09 -27.45
N GLY A 210 8.09 -29.78 -27.33
CA GLY A 210 8.95 -29.00 -28.21
C GLY A 210 9.54 -27.81 -27.47
N VAL A 211 10.83 -27.89 -27.16
CA VAL A 211 11.65 -26.79 -26.63
C VAL A 211 11.97 -25.84 -27.78
N THR A 212 11.73 -24.54 -27.62
CA THR A 212 12.44 -23.48 -28.35
C THR A 212 12.50 -22.20 -27.50
N VAL A 213 13.71 -21.68 -27.35
CA VAL A 213 14.01 -20.38 -26.73
C VAL A 213 13.99 -19.33 -27.83
N GLN A 214 13.09 -18.34 -27.76
CA GLN A 214 13.33 -17.03 -28.37
C GLN A 214 12.51 -15.92 -27.71
N SER A 215 13.20 -14.79 -27.53
CA SER A 215 12.76 -13.54 -26.92
C SER A 215 11.73 -12.80 -27.77
N GLY A 216 10.69 -12.23 -27.15
CA GLY A 216 9.76 -11.31 -27.81
C GLY A 216 8.68 -10.81 -26.85
N TYR A 217 8.82 -9.57 -26.43
CA TYR A 217 7.80 -8.68 -25.89
C TYR A 217 6.43 -8.86 -26.58
N SER A 218 5.39 -9.14 -25.80
CA SER A 218 4.06 -8.47 -25.82
C SER A 218 2.98 -9.40 -25.25
N SER A 219 2.07 -8.77 -24.51
CA SER A 219 0.82 -9.25 -23.95
C SER A 219 0.35 -10.65 -24.39
N ASP A 220 0.38 -11.63 -23.49
CA ASP A 220 -0.79 -12.47 -23.22
C ASP A 220 -0.61 -13.31 -21.94
N GLY A 221 -1.73 -13.68 -21.31
CA GLY A 221 -1.81 -14.85 -20.44
C GLY A 221 -1.18 -14.73 -19.05
N GLY A 222 -1.60 -13.73 -18.26
CA GLY A 222 -1.38 -13.74 -16.83
C GLY A 222 -2.03 -14.97 -16.18
N THR A 223 -1.25 -16.03 -15.99
CA THR A 223 -1.60 -17.16 -15.13
C THR A 223 -1.88 -16.58 -13.76
N SER A 224 -3.17 -16.49 -13.43
CA SER A 224 -3.66 -16.12 -12.12
C SER A 224 -3.04 -17.07 -11.10
N PHE A 225 -2.06 -16.57 -10.34
CA PHE A 225 -1.73 -17.20 -9.08
C PHE A 225 -2.99 -17.11 -8.22
N GLU A 226 -3.80 -18.17 -8.21
CA GLU A 226 -4.78 -18.42 -7.15
C GLU A 226 -4.00 -18.72 -5.86
N ALA A 227 -3.28 -17.74 -5.35
CA ALA A 227 -2.82 -17.75 -3.98
C ALA A 227 -4.02 -17.39 -3.11
N GLU A 228 -4.98 -18.32 -2.92
CA GLU A 228 -5.87 -18.30 -1.76
C GLU A 228 -4.99 -18.50 -0.50
N GLY A 229 -4.25 -17.46 -0.12
CA GLY A 229 -3.04 -17.58 0.67
C GLY A 229 -3.01 -16.64 1.86
N LYS A 230 -2.52 -17.14 2.99
CA LYS A 230 -2.28 -16.39 4.22
C LYS A 230 -1.35 -15.20 3.95
N VAL A 231 -1.82 -13.99 4.24
CA VAL A 231 -1.08 -12.72 4.11
C VAL A 231 0.33 -12.84 4.70
N SER A 232 1.33 -12.50 3.90
CA SER A 232 2.72 -12.50 4.33
C SER A 232 3.17 -11.12 4.83
N PHE A 233 4.01 -11.11 5.85
CA PHE A 233 4.45 -9.90 6.56
C PHE A 233 5.96 -9.73 6.49
N SER A 234 6.42 -8.49 6.40
CA SER A 234 7.85 -8.16 6.40
C SER A 234 8.52 -8.54 7.72
N LYS A 235 9.86 -8.70 7.69
CA LYS A 235 10.67 -8.96 8.90
C LYS A 235 10.35 -7.97 10.03
N HIS A 236 10.29 -6.68 9.70
CA HIS A 236 9.99 -5.61 10.65
C HIS A 236 8.55 -5.68 11.19
N ALA A 237 7.58 -6.05 10.36
CA ALA A 237 6.19 -6.24 10.81
C ALA A 237 6.04 -7.43 11.77
N LYS A 238 6.82 -8.50 11.57
CA LYS A 238 6.87 -9.65 12.49
C LYS A 238 7.51 -9.26 13.82
N GLU A 239 8.62 -8.53 13.80
CA GLU A 239 9.28 -8.03 15.01
C GLU A 239 8.36 -7.11 15.82
N GLU A 240 7.67 -6.19 15.15
CA GLU A 240 6.70 -5.30 15.78
C GLU A 240 5.54 -6.08 16.43
N THR A 241 5.06 -7.13 15.76
CA THR A 241 4.05 -8.03 16.34
C THR A 241 4.54 -8.71 17.62
N ARG A 242 5.82 -9.11 17.68
CA ARG A 242 6.42 -9.70 18.88
C ARG A 242 6.49 -8.67 20.01
N LYS A 243 6.92 -7.43 19.73
CA LYS A 243 6.95 -6.33 20.72
C LYS A 243 5.56 -6.03 21.28
N ILE A 244 4.56 -5.89 20.42
CA ILE A 244 3.17 -5.65 20.84
C ILE A 244 2.63 -6.82 21.67
N LYS A 245 3.00 -8.08 21.35
CA LYS A 245 2.60 -9.24 22.16
C LYS A 245 3.12 -9.13 23.59
N VAL A 246 4.36 -8.66 23.78
CA VAL A 246 4.93 -8.41 25.11
C VAL A 246 4.21 -7.24 25.80
N LEU A 247 4.06 -6.10 25.12
CA LEU A 247 3.39 -4.91 25.69
C LEU A 247 1.93 -5.20 26.08
N SER A 248 1.23 -6.02 25.31
CA SER A 248 -0.15 -6.39 25.60
C SER A 248 -0.33 -7.13 26.92
N LYS A 249 0.73 -7.72 27.50
CA LYS A 249 0.65 -8.36 28.82
C LYS A 249 0.34 -7.34 29.93
N LYS A 250 0.80 -6.09 29.76
CA LYS A 250 0.54 -4.98 30.70
C LYS A 250 -0.88 -4.41 30.60
N VAL A 251 -1.63 -4.78 29.57
CA VAL A 251 -2.99 -4.31 29.32
C VAL A 251 -4.01 -5.28 29.94
N PRO A 252 -5.15 -4.79 30.49
CA PRO A 252 -6.22 -5.64 31.03
C PRO A 252 -6.71 -6.69 30.02
N PHE A 253 -7.00 -7.90 30.49
CA PHE A 253 -7.28 -9.09 29.66
C PHE A 253 -8.31 -8.82 28.55
N GLY A 254 -9.45 -8.21 28.88
CA GLY A 254 -10.52 -7.90 27.93
C GLY A 254 -10.10 -6.93 26.79
N LYS A 255 -9.11 -6.07 27.03
CA LYS A 255 -8.61 -5.10 26.04
C LYS A 255 -7.42 -5.63 25.23
N ARG A 256 -6.80 -6.75 25.62
CA ARG A 256 -5.59 -7.30 24.98
C ARG A 256 -5.77 -7.62 23.50
N ILE A 257 -6.93 -8.17 23.13
CA ILE A 257 -7.20 -8.56 21.73
C ILE A 257 -7.26 -7.32 20.84
N LYS A 258 -8.01 -6.29 21.26
CA LYS A 258 -8.11 -5.01 20.54
C LYS A 258 -6.73 -4.35 20.45
N TYR A 259 -6.01 -4.29 21.57
CA TYR A 259 -4.66 -3.72 21.63
C TYR A 259 -3.70 -4.39 20.64
N LYS A 260 -3.63 -5.72 20.60
CA LYS A 260 -2.76 -6.47 19.65
C LYS A 260 -3.09 -6.20 18.18
N LYS A 261 -4.35 -5.86 17.88
CA LYS A 261 -4.83 -5.61 16.52
C LYS A 261 -4.56 -4.17 16.08
N THR A 262 -4.78 -3.19 16.95
CA THR A 262 -4.78 -1.76 16.58
C THR A 262 -3.50 -1.04 16.96
N HIS A 263 -2.82 -1.47 18.01
CA HIS A 263 -1.66 -0.75 18.53
C HIS A 263 -0.43 -1.01 17.66
N ILE A 264 0.33 0.06 17.40
CA ILE A 264 1.68 0.04 16.84
C ILE A 264 2.53 0.98 17.68
N THR A 265 3.79 0.63 17.89
CA THR A 265 4.73 1.49 18.61
C THR A 265 4.99 2.77 17.83
N THR A 266 5.27 3.84 18.56
CA THR A 266 5.67 5.13 17.97
C THR A 266 6.92 4.98 17.13
N GLN A 267 7.90 4.19 17.59
CA GLN A 267 9.13 3.89 16.86
C GLN A 267 8.86 3.20 15.51
N TYR A 268 7.92 2.26 15.45
CA TYR A 268 7.55 1.62 14.19
C TYR A 268 6.81 2.58 13.24
N LYS A 269 5.94 3.44 13.78
CA LYS A 269 5.20 4.45 13.00
C LYS A 269 6.10 5.53 12.42
N THR A 270 7.03 6.06 13.21
CA THR A 270 7.94 7.15 12.79
C THR A 270 9.18 6.64 12.07
N GLY A 271 9.51 5.36 12.24
CA GLY A 271 10.62 4.69 11.59
C GLY A 271 10.47 4.58 10.07
N PRO A 272 11.42 3.91 9.41
CA PRO A 272 11.46 3.77 7.95
C PRO A 272 10.57 2.62 7.43
N TYR A 273 9.90 1.86 8.31
CA TYR A 273 9.23 0.61 7.95
C TYR A 273 7.85 0.77 7.30
N ILE A 274 7.29 1.97 7.35
CA ILE A 274 5.98 2.31 6.76
C ILE A 274 6.21 3.44 5.77
N ILE A 275 5.75 3.24 4.54
CA ILE A 275 5.80 4.25 3.50
C ILE A 275 4.75 5.31 3.82
N THR A 276 5.18 6.57 3.83
CA THR A 276 4.33 7.74 4.03
C THR A 276 4.84 8.86 3.10
N PRO A 277 4.04 9.90 2.84
CA PRO A 277 4.44 11.04 2.01
C PRO A 277 5.74 11.69 2.51
N MET A 278 5.89 11.79 3.83
CA MET A 278 7.11 12.26 4.49
C MET A 278 8.35 11.44 4.14
N LYS A 279 8.20 10.13 3.90
CA LYS A 279 9.32 9.28 3.48
C LYS A 279 9.65 9.47 2.00
N LEU A 280 8.68 9.79 1.15
CA LEU A 280 8.91 10.15 -0.25
C LEU A 280 9.72 11.45 -0.32
N TRP A 281 9.27 12.49 0.39
CA TRP A 281 10.01 13.75 0.54
C TRP A 281 11.43 13.55 1.09
N ALA A 282 11.60 12.62 2.03
CA ALA A 282 12.92 12.30 2.56
C ALA A 282 13.83 11.60 1.53
N ILE A 283 13.28 10.80 0.61
CA ILE A 283 14.03 10.20 -0.49
C ILE A 283 14.47 11.29 -1.47
N VAL A 284 13.56 12.19 -1.84
CA VAL A 284 13.85 13.35 -2.70
C VAL A 284 14.95 14.22 -2.09
N TYR A 285 14.83 14.55 -0.80
CA TYR A 285 15.86 15.29 -0.08
C TYR A 285 17.20 14.55 -0.06
N LEU A 286 17.22 13.23 0.17
CA LEU A 286 18.47 12.45 0.10
C LEU A 286 19.08 12.47 -1.30
N ALA A 287 18.27 12.45 -2.35
CA ALA A 287 18.75 12.52 -3.73
C ALA A 287 19.45 13.87 -4.02
N LEU A 288 18.80 14.99 -3.66
CA LEU A 288 19.41 16.33 -3.73
C LEU A 288 20.78 16.38 -3.05
N ARG A 289 20.88 15.71 -1.88
CA ARG A 289 22.10 15.69 -1.08
C ARG A 289 23.21 14.83 -1.67
N ILE A 290 22.88 13.74 -2.34
CA ILE A 290 23.86 12.88 -3.01
C ILE A 290 24.43 13.60 -4.24
N HIS A 291 23.57 14.30 -4.98
CA HIS A 291 23.96 15.07 -6.17
C HIS A 291 24.56 16.44 -5.86
N LYS A 292 24.60 16.85 -4.59
CA LYS A 292 25.13 18.15 -4.14
C LYS A 292 24.45 19.35 -4.82
N GLU A 293 23.14 19.22 -5.02
CA GLU A 293 22.29 20.25 -5.61
C GLU A 293 22.27 21.53 -4.76
N SER A 294 22.01 22.66 -5.41
CA SER A 294 21.91 23.97 -4.77
C SER A 294 20.68 24.10 -3.87
N ILE A 295 19.60 23.40 -4.21
CA ILE A 295 18.33 23.36 -3.48
C ILE A 295 18.54 22.73 -2.10
N GLN A 296 18.28 23.53 -1.05
CA GLN A 296 18.40 23.09 0.35
C GLN A 296 17.07 22.63 0.94
N LEU A 297 17.10 22.15 2.18
CA LEU A 297 15.89 21.69 2.86
C LEU A 297 14.93 22.86 3.15
N SER A 298 15.42 24.05 3.51
CA SER A 298 14.53 25.20 3.70
C SER A 298 13.82 25.58 2.41
N ASP A 299 14.51 25.50 1.26
CA ASP A 299 13.93 25.75 -0.06
C ASP A 299 12.79 24.77 -0.35
N MET A 300 13.00 23.46 -0.14
CA MET A 300 11.92 22.47 -0.29
C MET A 300 10.71 22.79 0.61
N LEU A 301 10.95 23.13 1.88
CA LEU A 301 9.87 23.47 2.82
C LEU A 301 9.12 24.73 2.40
N ARG A 302 9.84 25.72 1.85
CA ARG A 302 9.26 26.94 1.29
C ARG A 302 8.43 26.62 0.04
N TYR A 303 8.96 25.84 -0.89
CA TYR A 303 8.25 25.41 -2.11
C TYR A 303 6.96 24.66 -1.79
N ALA A 304 6.93 23.83 -0.74
CA ALA A 304 5.69 23.21 -0.28
C ALA A 304 4.65 24.22 0.20
N ARG A 305 5.06 25.24 0.94
CA ARG A 305 4.16 26.25 1.49
C ARG A 305 3.64 27.20 0.43
N GLU A 306 4.47 27.53 -0.55
CA GLU A 306 4.15 28.41 -1.68
C GLU A 306 3.39 27.68 -2.79
N GLY A 307 3.32 26.34 -2.75
CA GLY A 307 2.61 25.54 -3.75
C GLY A 307 3.42 25.24 -5.02
N HIS A 308 4.73 25.52 -5.01
CA HIS A 308 5.65 25.19 -6.08
C HIS A 308 6.06 23.70 -6.10
N MET A 309 5.96 23.03 -4.95
CA MET A 309 6.21 21.59 -4.83
C MET A 309 5.10 20.94 -4.02
N SER A 310 4.64 19.79 -4.47
CA SER A 310 3.49 19.12 -3.91
C SER A 310 3.82 18.42 -2.59
N TYR A 311 3.03 18.70 -1.57
CA TYR A 311 3.14 18.01 -0.28
C TYR A 311 1.82 17.84 0.43
N TYR A 312 0.99 18.88 0.48
CA TYR A 312 -0.30 18.88 1.17
C TYR A 312 -1.39 18.12 0.40
N ARG A 313 -1.25 18.10 -0.92
CA ARG A 313 -2.11 17.44 -1.89
C ARG A 313 -1.20 16.72 -2.88
N LEU A 314 -1.32 15.40 -2.97
CA LEU A 314 -0.47 14.56 -3.84
C LEU A 314 -1.29 13.79 -4.88
N ASP A 315 -2.61 13.88 -4.81
CA ASP A 315 -3.55 13.23 -5.71
C ASP A 315 -3.46 13.74 -7.14
N HIS A 316 -3.12 15.02 -7.37
CA HIS A 316 -2.96 15.57 -8.71
C HIS A 316 -1.69 15.08 -9.43
N LEU A 317 -0.72 14.51 -8.70
CA LEU A 317 0.46 13.88 -9.28
C LEU A 317 0.18 12.47 -9.84
N VAL A 318 -1.01 11.94 -9.55
CA VAL A 318 -1.42 10.63 -10.05
C VAL A 318 -2.11 10.82 -11.39
N PRO A 319 -1.75 10.04 -12.44
CA PRO A 319 -2.39 10.12 -13.74
C PRO A 319 -3.92 9.95 -13.68
N SER A 320 -4.65 10.65 -14.53
CA SER A 320 -6.12 10.69 -14.51
C SER A 320 -6.77 9.34 -14.83
N GLU A 321 -6.03 8.45 -15.48
CA GLU A 321 -6.42 7.08 -15.81
C GLU A 321 -6.55 6.20 -14.54
N VAL A 322 -5.87 6.60 -13.47
CA VAL A 322 -5.89 5.91 -12.17
C VAL A 322 -7.09 6.39 -11.36
N LYS A 323 -8.14 5.57 -11.33
CA LYS A 323 -9.32 5.85 -10.49
C LYS A 323 -8.98 5.79 -9.00
N LEU A 324 -8.83 6.95 -8.37
CA LEU A 324 -8.60 7.09 -6.94
C LEU A 324 -9.92 6.99 -6.15
N SER A 325 -9.91 6.20 -5.06
CA SER A 325 -11.01 6.21 -4.09
C SER A 325 -10.87 7.41 -3.13
N GLN A 326 -11.96 7.84 -2.49
CA GLN A 326 -11.90 8.83 -1.40
C GLN A 326 -10.89 8.46 -0.30
N ASN A 327 -10.73 7.16 0.00
CA ASN A 327 -9.75 6.67 0.97
C ASN A 327 -8.30 6.79 0.48
N ASP A 328 -8.09 6.83 -0.83
CA ASP A 328 -6.79 7.04 -1.46
C ASP A 328 -6.48 8.54 -1.46
N VAL A 329 -7.44 9.40 -1.84
CA VAL A 329 -7.33 10.86 -1.74
C VAL A 329 -7.02 11.30 -0.31
N ASN A 330 -7.79 10.86 0.69
CA ASN A 330 -7.58 11.22 2.10
C ASN A 330 -6.19 10.82 2.64
N PHE A 331 -5.48 9.93 1.96
CA PHE A 331 -4.14 9.49 2.32
C PHE A 331 -3.03 10.16 1.54
N LEU A 332 -3.36 10.60 0.33
CA LEU A 332 -2.58 11.50 -0.48
C LEU A 332 -2.76 12.96 -0.06
N SER A 333 -3.67 13.28 0.87
CA SER A 333 -3.76 14.58 1.54
C SER A 333 -3.06 14.60 2.90
N GLN A 334 -2.37 15.69 3.22
CA GLN A 334 -1.50 15.81 4.39
C GLN A 334 -1.86 17.09 5.14
N ASN A 335 -2.16 16.92 6.43
CA ASN A 335 -2.56 18.03 7.31
C ASN A 335 -1.46 18.39 8.32
N THR A 336 -0.28 17.78 8.20
CA THR A 336 0.81 17.96 9.17
C THR A 336 1.96 18.69 8.51
N GLU A 337 2.32 19.84 9.07
CA GLU A 337 3.48 20.59 8.62
C GLU A 337 4.78 19.83 8.85
N ILE A 338 5.69 19.97 7.88
CA ILE A 338 7.03 19.43 7.97
C ILE A 338 7.91 20.41 8.74
N THR A 339 8.48 19.94 9.85
CA THR A 339 9.55 20.70 10.52
C THR A 339 10.91 20.36 9.92
N HIS A 340 11.80 21.35 9.82
CA HIS A 340 13.18 21.17 9.34
C HIS A 340 13.93 20.07 10.10
N LYS A 341 13.87 20.12 11.44
CA LYS A 341 14.44 19.10 12.33
C LYS A 341 13.79 17.73 12.14
N GLY A 342 12.48 17.69 11.94
CA GLY A 342 11.71 16.46 11.71
C GLY A 342 12.14 15.78 10.41
N MET A 343 12.21 16.53 9.30
CA MET A 343 12.63 16.00 8.01
C MET A 343 14.07 15.47 8.07
N ARG A 344 15.00 16.19 8.70
CA ARG A 344 16.39 15.72 8.87
C ARG A 344 16.52 14.45 9.69
N ARG A 345 15.66 14.24 10.69
CA ARG A 345 15.57 12.98 11.46
C ARG A 345 15.05 11.85 10.59
N ILE A 346 13.98 12.12 9.84
CA ILE A 346 13.36 11.14 8.95
C ILE A 346 14.34 10.72 7.86
N ALA A 347 14.97 11.68 7.18
CA ALA A 347 15.96 11.43 6.15
C ALA A 347 17.19 10.69 6.69
N ALA A 348 17.68 11.01 7.90
CA ALA A 348 18.73 10.22 8.54
C ALA A 348 18.28 8.77 8.78
N SER A 349 17.06 8.56 9.28
CA SER A 349 16.52 7.21 9.49
C SER A 349 16.35 6.44 8.18
N MET A 350 15.95 7.11 7.09
CA MET A 350 15.82 6.54 5.76
C MET A 350 17.19 6.17 5.17
N ALA A 351 18.17 7.07 5.28
CA ALA A 351 19.54 6.84 4.83
C ALA A 351 20.15 5.60 5.48
N LYS A 352 19.97 5.45 6.81
CA LYS A 352 20.41 4.26 7.55
C LYS A 352 19.72 2.99 7.05
N PHE A 353 18.40 3.06 6.84
CA PHE A 353 17.62 1.90 6.43
C PHE A 353 17.99 1.42 5.01
N ILE A 354 18.20 2.35 4.08
CA ILE A 354 18.63 2.09 2.71
C ILE A 354 20.07 1.53 2.69
N GLY A 355 20.94 2.03 3.57
CA GLY A 355 22.33 1.58 3.69
C GLY A 355 23.38 2.64 3.33
N ILE A 356 23.00 3.92 3.31
CA ILE A 356 23.91 5.03 3.08
C ILE A 356 24.78 5.21 4.34
N LYS A 357 26.07 4.85 4.22
CA LYS A 357 27.00 4.82 5.36
C LYS A 357 27.47 6.21 5.80
N LYS A 358 27.75 7.09 4.82
CA LYS A 358 28.33 8.41 5.03
C LYS A 358 27.85 9.39 3.95
N MET A 359 27.57 10.63 4.33
CA MET A 359 27.40 11.75 3.40
C MET A 359 28.33 12.89 3.82
N SER A 360 29.06 13.45 2.85
CA SER A 360 29.99 14.53 3.08
C SER A 360 29.27 15.85 3.39
N CYS A 361 30.02 16.77 4.01
CA CYS A 361 29.58 18.15 4.14
C CYS A 361 29.50 18.77 2.73
N PRO A 362 28.40 19.45 2.37
CA PRO A 362 28.34 20.21 1.12
C PRO A 362 29.23 21.45 1.26
N ASN A 363 29.59 22.06 0.14
CA ASN A 363 30.28 23.35 0.18
C ASN A 363 29.32 24.40 0.77
N LEU A 364 29.67 25.00 1.91
CA LEU A 364 28.82 25.99 2.57
C LEU A 364 29.00 27.39 1.99
N PHE A 365 30.07 27.66 1.25
CA PHE A 365 30.35 28.99 0.71
C PHE A 365 29.26 29.48 -0.27
N PRO A 366 28.79 28.69 -1.25
CA PRO A 366 27.68 29.11 -2.12
C PRO A 366 26.42 29.47 -1.33
N LEU A 367 26.15 28.75 -0.24
CA LEU A 367 25.01 28.99 0.63
C LEU A 367 25.16 30.29 1.42
N ILE A 368 26.38 30.58 1.89
CA ILE A 368 26.70 31.84 2.58
C ILE A 368 26.60 33.02 1.61
N ASN A 369 27.13 32.89 0.40
CA ASN A 369 26.98 33.91 -0.65
C ASN A 369 25.50 34.18 -0.94
N ARG A 370 24.70 33.12 -1.11
CA ARG A 370 23.25 33.23 -1.30
C ARG A 370 22.59 34.00 -0.16
N TYR A 371 22.85 33.65 1.10
CA TYR A 371 22.26 34.35 2.24
C TYR A 371 22.72 35.81 2.37
N CYS A 372 23.99 36.11 2.08
CA CYS A 372 24.45 37.50 2.04
C CYS A 372 23.71 38.32 0.97
N GLN A 373 23.42 37.73 -0.19
CA GLN A 373 22.64 38.39 -1.25
C GLN A 373 21.18 38.56 -0.86
N GLU A 374 20.52 37.51 -0.35
CA GLU A 374 19.11 37.54 0.07
C GLU A 374 18.87 38.55 1.20
N LEU A 375 19.83 38.71 2.11
CA LEU A 375 19.78 39.68 3.22
C LEU A 375 20.34 41.06 2.85
N ALA A 376 20.74 41.28 1.59
CA ALA A 376 21.37 42.50 1.11
C ALA A 376 22.54 42.99 1.98
N LEU A 377 23.37 42.06 2.48
CA LEU A 377 24.49 42.37 3.35
C LEU A 377 25.65 43.00 2.55
N PRO A 378 26.44 43.91 3.15
CA PRO A 378 27.59 44.50 2.50
C PRO A 378 28.60 43.45 2.02
N ARG A 379 29.22 43.69 0.86
CA ARG A 379 30.23 42.78 0.26
C ARG A 379 31.36 42.43 1.23
N GLY A 380 31.73 43.34 2.13
CA GLY A 380 32.70 43.08 3.18
C GLY A 380 32.34 41.86 4.04
N VAL A 381 31.06 41.71 4.42
CA VAL A 381 30.60 40.57 5.24
C VAL A 381 30.85 39.24 4.53
N LEU A 382 30.57 39.16 3.23
CA LEU A 382 30.85 37.96 2.44
C LEU A 382 32.35 37.64 2.40
N LEU A 383 33.22 38.63 2.17
CA LEU A 383 34.66 38.45 2.13
C LEU A 383 35.22 37.91 3.45
N TYR A 384 34.76 38.45 4.58
CA TYR A 384 35.16 37.94 5.90
C TYR A 384 34.58 36.56 6.19
N ALA A 385 33.35 36.28 5.75
CA ALA A 385 32.75 34.95 5.91
C ALA A 385 33.51 33.88 5.12
N GLU A 386 33.93 34.19 3.89
CA GLU A 386 34.78 33.32 3.07
C GLU A 386 36.09 32.95 3.80
N ARG A 387 36.80 33.97 4.29
CA ARG A 387 38.04 33.81 5.04
C ARG A 387 37.82 33.00 6.32
N LEU A 388 36.73 33.25 7.04
CA LEU A 388 36.42 32.55 8.28
C LEU A 388 36.14 31.06 8.05
N ILE A 389 35.43 30.70 6.97
CA ILE A 389 35.23 29.29 6.59
C ILE A 389 36.56 28.63 6.23
N ALA A 390 37.42 29.34 5.49
CA ALA A 390 38.73 28.82 5.08
C ALA A 390 39.65 28.57 6.27
N LEU A 391 39.65 29.48 7.26
CA LEU A 391 40.40 29.35 8.51
C LEU A 391 39.84 28.25 9.43
N SER A 392 38.51 28.08 9.44
CA SER A 392 37.80 27.18 10.35
C SER A 392 36.78 26.34 9.57
N PRO A 393 37.22 25.35 8.78
CA PRO A 393 36.31 24.53 7.98
C PRO A 393 35.41 23.66 8.87
N PRO A 394 34.07 23.66 8.66
CA PRO A 394 33.14 22.97 9.55
C PRO A 394 33.10 21.46 9.31
N THR A 395 33.23 20.68 10.39
CA THR A 395 33.15 19.21 10.36
C THR A 395 31.71 18.70 10.49
N MET A 396 30.94 18.79 9.40
CA MET A 396 29.51 18.42 9.38
C MET A 396 29.19 17.17 8.55
N ILE A 397 29.94 16.11 8.77
CA ILE A 397 29.73 14.83 8.08
C ILE A 397 28.54 14.11 8.71
N PHE A 398 27.63 13.56 7.89
CA PHE A 398 26.64 12.60 8.36
C PHE A 398 27.22 11.19 8.37
N ASP A 399 27.11 10.51 9.51
CA ASP A 399 27.49 9.11 9.67
C ASP A 399 26.30 8.29 10.15
N TYR A 400 26.31 6.98 9.88
CA TYR A 400 25.26 6.04 10.30
C TYR A 400 24.92 6.09 11.81
N ARG A 401 25.86 6.53 12.66
CA ARG A 401 25.64 6.67 14.12
C ARG A 401 24.77 7.89 14.47
N LYS A 402 24.82 8.96 13.67
CA LYS A 402 24.14 10.23 14.00
C LYS A 402 22.62 10.13 13.81
N PRO A 403 21.79 10.64 14.73
CA PRO A 403 20.33 10.50 14.65
C PRO A 403 19.67 11.45 13.64
N CYS A 404 20.39 12.46 13.16
CA CYS A 404 19.91 13.48 12.24
C CYS A 404 21.00 13.79 11.21
N ILE A 405 20.60 14.17 10.00
CA ILE A 405 21.50 14.84 9.05
C ILE A 405 21.94 16.17 9.68
N PRO A 406 23.22 16.61 9.58
CA PRO A 406 23.68 17.89 10.14
C PRO A 406 22.96 19.14 9.60
N ASN A 407 23.00 20.27 10.33
CA ASN A 407 22.28 21.50 9.96
C ASN A 407 23.15 22.45 9.14
N TYR A 408 23.30 22.16 7.85
CA TYR A 408 24.21 22.92 6.99
C TYR A 408 23.79 24.39 6.86
N GLU A 409 22.49 24.64 6.75
CA GLU A 409 21.91 25.98 6.60
C GLU A 409 22.11 26.84 7.85
N ALA A 410 21.83 26.29 9.05
CA ALA A 410 22.11 27.02 10.28
C ALA A 410 23.60 27.24 10.50
N ARG A 411 24.48 26.34 10.04
CA ARG A 411 25.92 26.55 10.13
C ARG A 411 26.38 27.66 9.19
N ALA A 412 25.87 27.71 7.97
CA ALA A 412 26.13 28.80 7.03
C ALA A 412 25.74 30.16 7.64
N MET A 413 24.52 30.25 8.20
CA MET A 413 24.08 31.47 8.91
C MET A 413 24.93 31.78 10.14
N ALA A 414 25.40 30.78 10.88
CA ALA A 414 26.26 31.01 12.04
C ALA A 414 27.58 31.70 11.65
N PHE A 415 28.19 31.37 10.50
CA PHE A 415 29.38 32.08 10.02
C PHE A 415 29.08 33.56 9.74
N ILE A 416 27.95 33.86 9.08
CA ILE A 416 27.52 35.23 8.80
C ILE A 416 27.32 36.00 10.11
N ILE A 417 26.60 35.42 11.08
CA ILE A 417 26.34 36.06 12.37
C ILE A 417 27.64 36.34 13.14
N VAL A 418 28.61 35.41 13.12
CA VAL A 418 29.91 35.63 13.76
C VAL A 418 30.65 36.79 13.11
N VAL A 419 30.66 36.87 11.78
CA VAL A 419 31.29 38.00 11.07
C VAL A 419 30.61 39.32 11.43
N LEU A 420 29.27 39.38 11.43
CA LEU A 420 28.54 40.58 11.82
C LEU A 420 28.87 41.01 13.26
N LYS A 421 28.93 40.05 14.19
CA LYS A 421 29.30 40.31 15.59
C LYS A 421 30.70 40.91 15.70
N VAL A 422 31.65 40.39 14.95
CA VAL A 422 33.05 40.85 14.98
C VAL A 422 33.20 42.23 14.33
N LEU A 423 32.54 42.47 13.19
CA LEU A 423 32.68 43.73 12.45
C LEU A 423 31.92 44.90 13.09
N PHE A 424 30.72 44.65 13.63
CA PHE A 424 29.83 45.69 14.13
C PHE A 424 29.71 45.73 15.66
N GLY A 425 30.40 44.83 16.38
CA GLY A 425 30.31 44.77 17.84
C GLY A 425 28.90 44.44 18.32
N LEU A 426 28.23 43.46 17.70
CA LEU A 426 26.87 43.05 18.08
C LEU A 426 26.88 42.21 19.38
N ASP A 427 27.23 42.86 20.49
CA ASP A 427 27.35 42.33 21.84
C ASP A 427 26.22 42.80 22.79
N GLY A 428 25.26 43.56 22.27
CA GLY A 428 24.15 44.15 23.04
C GLY A 428 24.52 45.40 23.83
N ILE A 429 25.76 45.90 23.72
CA ILE A 429 26.22 47.13 24.37
C ILE A 429 26.81 48.08 23.33
N THR A 430 27.85 47.64 22.63
CA THR A 430 28.61 48.40 21.65
C THR A 430 27.73 48.82 20.48
N GLU A 431 26.86 47.92 19.98
CA GLU A 431 25.91 48.24 18.90
C GLU A 431 24.97 49.40 19.25
N HIS A 432 24.48 49.46 20.49
CA HIS A 432 23.58 50.53 20.93
C HIS A 432 24.31 51.86 21.06
N ILE A 433 25.57 51.83 21.51
CA ILE A 433 26.43 53.03 21.60
C ILE A 433 26.71 53.56 20.18
N ILE A 434 27.09 52.68 19.25
CA ILE A 434 27.34 53.05 17.85
C ILE A 434 26.07 53.63 17.22
N SER A 435 24.91 53.00 17.42
CA SER A 435 23.64 53.49 16.87
C SER A 435 23.27 54.87 17.38
N LYS A 436 23.36 55.12 18.69
CA LYS A 436 23.11 56.44 19.29
C LYS A 436 24.07 57.50 18.74
N THR A 437 25.34 57.13 18.58
CA THR A 437 26.36 58.03 18.05
C THR A 437 26.09 58.36 16.58
N ALA A 438 25.72 57.36 15.77
CA ALA A 438 25.35 57.55 14.38
C ALA A 438 24.08 58.42 14.21
N GLU A 439 23.06 58.23 15.06
CA GLU A 439 21.86 59.10 15.08
C GLU A 439 22.20 60.56 15.41
N HIS A 440 23.18 60.80 16.27
CA HIS A 440 23.63 62.15 16.58
C HIS A 440 24.43 62.78 15.42
N ILE A 441 25.21 61.98 14.69
CA ILE A 441 26.03 62.47 13.57
C ILE A 441 25.20 62.70 12.30
N ASN A 442 24.15 61.92 12.08
CA ASN A 442 23.30 61.99 10.89
C ASN A 442 22.12 62.98 11.01
N LYS A 443 22.03 63.70 12.14
CA LYS A 443 21.17 64.89 12.28
C LYS A 443 21.93 66.11 11.79
#